data_AF-A0A3C0A5L2-F1
#
_entry.id   AF-A0A3C0A5L2-F1
#
_cell.length_a   1.000
_cell.length_b   1.000
_cell.length_c   1.000
_cell.angle_alpha   90.00
_cell.angle_beta   90.00
_cell.angle_gamma   90.00
#
_symmetry.space_group_name_H-M   'P 1'
#
loop_
_entity.id
_entity.type
_entity.pdbx_description
1 polymer ?
#
loop_
_entity_poly.entity_id
_entity_poly.type
_entity_poly.pdbx_seq_one_letter_code
_entity_poly.pdbx_strand_id
1 'polypeptide(L)'
;VIQAGLFPIIHMGRPWLAYWVLPIPNQFGSLWVNFNSPLLWDVFAISTYLSVSLVFWWTGLLPDFAMIRDRAVTPFTKKIYSILSFGWSGRAKDWQRFEEVSLVLAGLATPLVLSVHTIVSFDFATSVIPGWHTTIFPPYFVAGAIFSGFAMVNTLLIIMRKVSKLEDYITIQHIELMNIVIMLTGSIVGVAYITELFIAWYSGVEYEQYAFLNRATGPYWWAYWAMMTCNVFSPQFMWFKKLRTSIMFSFFISIVVNIGMWFERFVIIVTSLHRDYLPSSWTMFSPTFVDIGIFIGTIGFFFVLFLLYARTFPVIAQAEVKSILKSSGSKYKSLRATHGDDVKHYDAVASNVSHKSTTKTVAPESSYDQSKLSALLNKLGAFNADTQTADDLKKITGVGPVLQKKLNAMGLFTFQQIGRMTNEDYDLFDEILGELPGKAKRDDWAGQASKLKNN
;
A
#
# COMPACT_ATOMS: atom_id res chain seq x y z
N VAL A 1 -9.89 -14.03 3.64
CA VAL A 1 -9.87 -15.16 2.68
C VAL A 1 -9.46 -16.47 3.35
N ILE A 2 -8.26 -16.57 3.95
CA ILE A 2 -7.82 -17.83 4.61
C ILE A 2 -8.85 -18.37 5.61
N GLN A 3 -9.32 -17.53 6.54
CA GLN A 3 -10.34 -17.93 7.52
C GLN A 3 -11.65 -18.39 6.86
N ALA A 4 -12.08 -17.68 5.80
CA ALA A 4 -13.28 -18.05 5.06
C ALA A 4 -13.12 -19.40 4.35
N GLY A 5 -11.94 -19.66 3.76
CA GLY A 5 -11.63 -20.92 3.08
C GLY A 5 -11.57 -22.16 4.00
N LEU A 6 -11.56 -21.98 5.32
CA LEU A 6 -11.69 -23.09 6.26
C LEU A 6 -13.13 -23.66 6.28
N PHE A 7 -14.14 -22.80 6.16
CA PHE A 7 -15.54 -23.22 6.30
C PHE A 7 -16.01 -24.20 5.22
N PRO A 8 -15.73 -24.01 3.92
CA PRO A 8 -16.06 -24.96 2.86
C PRO A 8 -15.53 -26.38 3.09
N ILE A 9 -14.47 -26.53 3.87
CA ILE A 9 -13.88 -27.83 4.20
C ILE A 9 -14.44 -28.37 5.52
N ILE A 10 -14.48 -27.55 6.57
CA ILE A 10 -14.93 -27.97 7.91
C ILE A 10 -16.41 -28.38 7.91
N HIS A 11 -17.26 -27.73 7.11
CA HIS A 11 -18.68 -28.06 7.06
C HIS A 11 -18.98 -29.34 6.26
N MET A 12 -18.00 -29.95 5.59
CA MET A 12 -18.22 -31.17 4.81
C MET A 12 -18.46 -32.36 5.73
N GLY A 13 -19.42 -33.23 5.37
CA GLY A 13 -19.56 -34.52 6.04
C GLY A 13 -18.37 -35.48 5.80
N ARG A 14 -17.64 -35.31 4.69
CA ARG A 14 -16.46 -36.11 4.32
C ARG A 14 -15.34 -35.23 3.74
N PRO A 15 -14.62 -34.47 4.56
CA PRO A 15 -13.62 -33.50 4.09
C PRO A 15 -12.42 -34.13 3.37
N TRP A 16 -12.07 -35.39 3.69
CA TRP A 16 -10.95 -36.09 3.03
C TRP A 16 -11.20 -36.39 1.53
N LEU A 17 -12.42 -36.24 1.05
CA LEU A 17 -12.79 -36.39 -0.38
C LEU A 17 -12.94 -35.05 -1.11
N ALA A 18 -12.57 -33.93 -0.49
CA ALA A 18 -12.72 -32.59 -1.07
C ALA A 18 -12.03 -32.43 -2.44
N TYR A 19 -10.97 -33.20 -2.71
CA TYR A 19 -10.26 -33.15 -3.99
C TYR A 19 -11.10 -33.58 -5.20
N TRP A 20 -12.21 -34.33 -5.01
CA TRP A 20 -13.14 -34.68 -6.09
C TRP A 20 -13.91 -33.50 -6.65
N VAL A 21 -13.93 -32.36 -5.96
CA VAL A 21 -14.55 -31.12 -6.45
C VAL A 21 -13.71 -30.52 -7.59
N LEU A 22 -12.42 -30.84 -7.67
CA LEU A 22 -11.56 -30.35 -8.74
C LEU A 22 -11.69 -31.20 -10.01
N PRO A 23 -11.74 -30.59 -11.21
CA PRO A 23 -11.80 -31.31 -12.47
C PRO A 23 -10.43 -31.91 -12.81
N ILE A 24 -10.06 -32.98 -12.12
CA ILE A 24 -8.78 -33.70 -12.29
C ILE A 24 -9.03 -34.99 -13.09
N PRO A 25 -8.28 -35.23 -14.19
CA PRO A 25 -8.30 -36.51 -14.87
C PRO A 25 -8.04 -37.67 -13.90
N ASN A 26 -8.90 -38.68 -13.91
CA ASN A 26 -8.87 -39.76 -12.92
C ASN A 26 -9.10 -41.15 -13.54
N GLN A 27 -8.86 -42.17 -12.72
CA GLN A 27 -8.94 -43.59 -13.08
C GLN A 27 -10.39 -44.13 -13.09
N PHE A 28 -11.39 -43.31 -12.80
CA PHE A 28 -12.80 -43.73 -12.73
C PHE A 28 -13.52 -43.58 -14.08
N GLY A 29 -12.82 -43.82 -15.19
CA GLY A 29 -13.38 -43.66 -16.53
C GLY A 29 -13.67 -42.19 -16.88
N SER A 30 -12.74 -41.30 -16.59
CA SER A 30 -12.88 -39.85 -16.82
C SER A 30 -14.15 -39.27 -16.17
N LEU A 31 -14.39 -39.59 -14.91
CA LEU A 31 -15.46 -38.98 -14.14
C LEU A 31 -15.17 -37.50 -13.90
N TRP A 32 -16.11 -36.62 -14.22
CA TRP A 32 -15.96 -35.17 -14.03
C TRP A 32 -17.03 -34.61 -13.09
N VAL A 33 -16.82 -33.37 -12.65
CA VAL A 33 -17.81 -32.59 -11.92
C VAL A 33 -18.78 -31.90 -12.88
N ASN A 34 -19.96 -31.54 -12.40
CA ASN A 34 -20.86 -30.63 -13.13
C ASN A 34 -20.41 -29.18 -12.93
N PHE A 35 -20.60 -28.32 -13.93
CA PHE A 35 -20.25 -26.89 -13.86
C PHE A 35 -21.47 -25.98 -13.66
N ASN A 36 -22.58 -26.54 -13.16
CA ASN A 36 -23.84 -25.81 -12.97
C ASN A 36 -24.06 -25.40 -11.51
N SER A 37 -23.38 -26.05 -10.56
CA SER A 37 -23.53 -25.76 -9.14
C SER A 37 -22.74 -24.50 -8.75
N PRO A 38 -23.38 -23.51 -8.08
CA PRO A 38 -22.69 -22.32 -7.61
C PRO A 38 -21.65 -22.63 -6.53
N LEU A 39 -21.80 -23.72 -5.77
CA LEU A 39 -20.77 -24.20 -4.83
C LEU A 39 -19.45 -24.56 -5.52
N LEU A 40 -19.49 -25.07 -6.76
CA LEU A 40 -18.27 -25.30 -7.52
C LEU A 40 -17.66 -23.97 -7.98
N TRP A 41 -18.49 -23.02 -8.39
CA TRP A 41 -18.03 -21.68 -8.77
C TRP A 41 -17.37 -20.98 -7.59
N ASP A 42 -17.87 -21.17 -6.36
CA ASP A 42 -17.28 -20.63 -5.13
C ASP A 42 -15.84 -21.14 -4.92
N VAL A 43 -15.58 -22.43 -5.18
CA VAL A 43 -14.21 -22.98 -5.13
C VAL A 43 -13.27 -22.24 -6.08
N PHE A 44 -13.70 -21.99 -7.33
CA PHE A 44 -12.91 -21.20 -8.28
C PHE A 44 -12.80 -19.74 -7.89
N ALA A 45 -13.88 -19.11 -7.42
CA ALA A 45 -13.92 -17.73 -7.01
C ALA A 45 -12.98 -17.46 -5.84
N ILE A 46 -13.06 -18.22 -4.74
CA ILE A 46 -12.22 -18.04 -3.56
C ILE A 46 -10.76 -18.35 -3.87
N SER A 47 -10.47 -19.43 -4.62
CA SER A 47 -9.09 -19.81 -4.94
C SER A 47 -8.40 -18.79 -5.85
N THR A 48 -9.09 -18.31 -6.89
CA THR A 48 -8.57 -17.26 -7.77
C THR A 48 -8.46 -15.92 -7.04
N TYR A 49 -9.43 -15.58 -6.18
CA TYR A 49 -9.38 -14.38 -5.36
C TYR A 49 -8.18 -14.37 -4.41
N LEU A 50 -7.94 -15.48 -3.71
CA LEU A 50 -6.76 -15.62 -2.84
C LEU A 50 -5.47 -15.48 -3.64
N SER A 51 -5.36 -16.18 -4.78
CA SER A 51 -4.15 -16.18 -5.61
C SER A 51 -3.85 -14.79 -6.17
N VAL A 52 -4.82 -14.15 -6.81
CA VAL A 52 -4.66 -12.82 -7.43
C VAL A 52 -4.39 -11.76 -6.36
N SER A 53 -5.12 -11.78 -5.24
CA SER A 53 -4.89 -10.80 -4.16
C SER A 53 -3.51 -10.97 -3.52
N LEU A 54 -3.02 -12.21 -3.34
CA LEU A 54 -1.69 -12.47 -2.82
C LEU A 54 -0.61 -11.96 -3.78
N VAL A 55 -0.74 -12.24 -5.08
CA VAL A 55 0.22 -11.77 -6.09
C VAL A 55 0.23 -10.25 -6.20
N PHE A 56 -0.95 -9.63 -6.21
CA PHE A 56 -1.10 -8.17 -6.27
C PHE A 56 -0.43 -7.49 -5.07
N TRP A 57 -0.77 -7.93 -3.86
CA TRP A 57 -0.21 -7.41 -2.62
C TRP A 57 1.29 -7.68 -2.51
N TRP A 58 1.75 -8.90 -2.84
CA TRP A 58 3.17 -9.26 -2.79
C TRP A 58 4.02 -8.43 -3.75
N THR A 59 3.51 -8.20 -4.97
CA THR A 59 4.18 -7.34 -5.95
C THR A 59 4.36 -5.94 -5.38
N GLY A 60 3.32 -5.37 -4.75
CA GLY A 60 3.38 -4.06 -4.10
C GLY A 60 4.42 -3.95 -2.98
N LEU A 61 4.76 -5.06 -2.31
CA LEU A 61 5.74 -5.09 -1.23
C LEU A 61 7.20 -5.15 -1.69
N LEU A 62 7.48 -5.46 -2.97
CA LEU A 62 8.84 -5.57 -3.50
C LEU A 62 9.71 -4.34 -3.22
N PRO A 63 9.28 -3.09 -3.51
CA PRO A 63 10.08 -1.90 -3.20
C PRO A 63 10.26 -1.68 -1.70
N ASP A 64 9.28 -2.03 -0.87
CA ASP A 64 9.36 -1.82 0.58
C ASP A 64 10.30 -2.85 1.24
N PHE A 65 10.27 -4.11 0.83
CA PHE A 65 11.25 -5.10 1.28
C PHE A 65 12.66 -4.74 0.87
N ALA A 66 12.85 -4.15 -0.32
CA ALA A 66 14.15 -3.63 -0.73
C ALA A 66 14.62 -2.51 0.21
N MET A 67 13.74 -1.63 0.66
CA MET A 67 14.11 -0.61 1.64
C MET A 67 14.51 -1.21 3.00
N ILE A 68 13.81 -2.26 3.45
CA ILE A 68 14.13 -2.93 4.72
C ILE A 68 15.46 -3.69 4.62
N ARG A 69 15.71 -4.41 3.52
CA ARG A 69 16.98 -5.18 3.34
C ARG A 69 18.20 -4.25 3.40
N ASP A 70 18.08 -3.03 2.89
CA ASP A 70 19.16 -2.05 2.81
C ASP A 70 19.37 -1.32 4.15
N ARG A 71 18.45 -1.49 5.11
CA ARG A 71 18.53 -0.97 6.49
C ARG A 71 18.76 -2.06 7.54
N ALA A 72 18.58 -3.33 7.17
CA ALA A 72 18.72 -4.46 8.09
C ALA A 72 20.14 -4.58 8.64
N VAL A 73 20.26 -4.51 9.96
CA VAL A 73 21.55 -4.54 10.68
C VAL A 73 22.05 -5.98 10.87
N THR A 74 21.14 -6.92 11.12
CA THR A 74 21.51 -8.32 11.40
C THR A 74 21.63 -9.13 10.11
N PRO A 75 22.65 -10.02 9.99
CA PRO A 75 22.89 -10.76 8.75
C PRO A 75 21.73 -11.69 8.39
N PHE A 76 21.06 -12.26 9.38
CA PHE A 76 19.91 -13.13 9.17
C PHE A 76 18.70 -12.37 8.60
N THR A 77 18.32 -11.23 9.19
CA THR A 77 17.20 -10.43 8.67
C THR A 77 17.50 -9.88 7.29
N LYS A 78 18.74 -9.41 7.06
CA LYS A 78 19.19 -8.96 5.74
C LYS A 78 19.06 -10.07 4.70
N LYS A 79 19.45 -11.31 5.03
CA LYS A 79 19.29 -12.47 4.14
C LYS A 79 17.81 -12.74 3.84
N ILE A 80 16.93 -12.73 4.83
CA ILE A 80 15.49 -12.92 4.61
C ILE A 80 14.94 -11.87 3.65
N TYR A 81 15.09 -10.57 3.95
CA TYR A 81 14.55 -9.51 3.09
C TYR A 81 15.24 -9.43 1.72
N SER A 82 16.49 -9.91 1.60
CA SER A 82 17.15 -10.05 0.29
C SER A 82 16.47 -11.11 -0.58
N ILE A 83 15.98 -12.20 0.02
CA ILE A 83 15.23 -13.26 -0.68
C ILE A 83 13.83 -12.72 -1.03
N LEU A 84 13.13 -12.10 -0.07
CA LEU A 84 11.75 -11.63 -0.29
C LEU A 84 11.64 -10.51 -1.33
N SER A 85 12.67 -9.66 -1.48
CA SER A 85 12.65 -8.53 -2.43
C SER A 85 12.99 -8.89 -3.88
N PHE A 86 13.27 -10.16 -4.20
CA PHE A 86 13.63 -10.63 -5.56
C PHE A 86 14.73 -9.81 -6.27
N GLY A 87 15.63 -9.18 -5.50
CA GLY A 87 16.70 -8.34 -6.07
C GLY A 87 16.23 -7.00 -6.64
N TRP A 88 15.10 -6.47 -6.20
CA TRP A 88 14.56 -5.18 -6.65
C TRP A 88 15.58 -4.03 -6.48
N SER A 89 16.09 -3.48 -7.59
CA SER A 89 17.10 -2.40 -7.57
C SER A 89 16.48 -1.00 -7.70
N GLY A 90 15.20 -0.88 -8.06
CA GLY A 90 14.51 0.40 -8.22
C GLY A 90 14.96 1.24 -9.42
N ARG A 91 15.30 0.62 -10.56
CA ARG A 91 15.68 1.35 -11.78
C ARG A 91 14.43 1.92 -12.48
N ALA A 92 14.61 2.95 -13.32
CA ALA A 92 13.51 3.54 -14.08
C ALA A 92 12.70 2.51 -14.90
N LYS A 93 13.39 1.56 -15.54
CA LYS A 93 12.75 0.45 -16.29
C LYS A 93 11.92 -0.48 -15.40
N ASP A 94 12.34 -0.68 -14.15
CA ASP A 94 11.63 -1.54 -13.22
C ASP A 94 10.35 -0.82 -12.74
N TRP A 95 10.43 0.47 -12.41
CA TRP A 95 9.29 1.31 -12.01
C TRP A 95 8.24 1.47 -13.11
N GLN A 96 8.66 1.75 -14.35
CA GLN A 96 7.74 1.88 -15.48
C GLN A 96 6.88 0.61 -15.67
N ARG A 97 7.50 -0.58 -15.53
CA ARG A 97 6.78 -1.85 -15.63
C ARG A 97 5.93 -2.15 -14.40
N PHE A 98 6.42 -1.80 -13.22
CA PHE A 98 5.71 -2.00 -11.97
C PHE A 98 4.41 -1.21 -11.91
N GLU A 99 4.42 0.06 -12.37
CA GLU A 99 3.22 0.88 -12.46
C GLU A 99 2.21 0.28 -13.44
N GLU A 100 2.64 -0.12 -14.63
CA GLU A 100 1.75 -0.77 -15.63
C GLU A 100 1.13 -2.06 -15.09
N VAL A 101 1.93 -2.94 -14.48
CA VAL A 101 1.44 -4.19 -13.88
C VAL A 101 0.46 -3.89 -12.73
N SER A 102 0.74 -2.90 -11.90
CA SER A 102 -0.15 -2.53 -10.78
C SER A 102 -1.49 -2.01 -11.29
N LEU A 103 -1.50 -1.20 -12.36
CA LEU A 103 -2.72 -0.72 -13.00
C LEU A 103 -3.53 -1.85 -13.62
N VAL A 104 -2.88 -2.76 -14.36
CA VAL A 104 -3.55 -3.93 -14.96
C VAL A 104 -4.14 -4.83 -13.87
N LEU A 105 -3.37 -5.13 -12.82
CA LEU A 105 -3.87 -5.97 -11.72
C LEU A 105 -5.01 -5.29 -10.95
N ALA A 106 -4.97 -3.97 -10.74
CA ALA A 106 -6.09 -3.24 -10.14
C ALA A 106 -7.34 -3.30 -11.02
N GLY A 107 -7.16 -3.17 -12.34
CA GLY A 107 -8.22 -3.31 -13.35
C GLY A 107 -8.83 -4.72 -13.39
N LEU A 108 -8.02 -5.78 -13.21
CA LEU A 108 -8.49 -7.16 -13.15
C LEU A 108 -9.09 -7.54 -11.78
N ALA A 109 -8.54 -7.02 -10.68
CA ALA A 109 -9.00 -7.30 -9.33
C ALA A 109 -10.37 -6.68 -9.05
N THR A 110 -10.70 -5.53 -9.66
CA THR A 110 -11.99 -4.86 -9.42
C THR A 110 -13.18 -5.71 -9.89
N PRO A 111 -13.25 -6.20 -11.15
CA PRO A 111 -14.27 -7.16 -11.57
C PRO A 111 -14.25 -8.45 -10.76
N LEU A 112 -13.07 -8.92 -10.36
CA LEU A 112 -12.94 -10.13 -9.55
C LEU A 112 -13.61 -9.97 -8.17
N VAL A 113 -13.43 -8.83 -7.50
CA VAL A 113 -14.08 -8.57 -6.20
C VAL A 113 -15.60 -8.57 -6.35
N LEU A 114 -16.12 -7.96 -7.42
CA LEU A 114 -17.55 -7.93 -7.72
C LEU A 114 -18.08 -9.33 -8.03
N SER A 115 -17.37 -10.11 -8.85
CA SER A 115 -17.79 -11.45 -9.25
C SER A 115 -17.73 -12.46 -8.11
N VAL A 116 -16.72 -12.40 -7.24
CA VAL A 116 -16.58 -13.35 -6.12
C VAL A 116 -17.75 -13.25 -5.16
N HIS A 117 -18.13 -12.05 -4.72
CA HIS A 117 -19.27 -11.88 -3.82
C HIS A 117 -20.61 -12.12 -4.53
N THR A 118 -20.68 -11.88 -5.83
CA THR A 118 -21.83 -12.26 -6.66
C THR A 118 -21.98 -13.78 -6.73
N ILE A 119 -20.89 -14.54 -6.92
CA ILE A 119 -20.92 -16.00 -6.96
C ILE A 119 -21.36 -16.57 -5.61
N VAL A 120 -20.82 -16.07 -4.50
CA VAL A 120 -21.28 -16.45 -3.15
C VAL A 120 -22.76 -16.12 -2.95
N SER A 121 -23.26 -15.02 -3.52
CA SER A 121 -24.69 -14.69 -3.45
C SER A 121 -25.56 -15.65 -4.28
N PHE A 122 -25.03 -16.23 -5.36
CA PHE A 122 -25.75 -17.18 -6.20
C PHE A 122 -26.06 -18.48 -5.46
N ASP A 123 -25.26 -18.88 -4.47
CA ASP A 123 -25.58 -20.03 -3.61
C ASP A 123 -26.98 -19.92 -2.96
N PHE A 124 -27.46 -18.68 -2.75
CA PHE A 124 -28.79 -18.39 -2.25
C PHE A 124 -29.75 -18.01 -3.38
N ALA A 125 -29.36 -17.03 -4.20
CA ALA A 125 -30.23 -16.41 -5.21
C ALA A 125 -30.76 -17.40 -6.26
N THR A 126 -29.96 -18.41 -6.64
CA THR A 126 -30.37 -19.41 -7.63
C THR A 126 -31.15 -20.58 -7.01
N SER A 127 -31.36 -20.57 -5.69
CA SER A 127 -32.23 -21.52 -5.01
C SER A 127 -33.71 -21.23 -5.35
N VAL A 128 -34.59 -22.17 -5.00
CA VAL A 128 -36.05 -22.03 -5.14
C VAL A 128 -36.72 -21.68 -3.81
N ILE A 129 -35.95 -21.43 -2.74
CA ILE A 129 -36.46 -21.20 -1.40
C ILE A 129 -37.00 -19.76 -1.30
N PRO A 130 -38.20 -19.57 -0.72
CA PRO A 130 -38.78 -18.25 -0.58
C PRO A 130 -37.95 -17.40 0.37
N GLY A 131 -37.71 -16.14 0.01
CA GLY A 131 -36.78 -15.25 0.71
C GLY A 131 -35.30 -15.45 0.37
N TRP A 132 -34.94 -16.46 -0.44
CA TRP A 132 -33.63 -16.59 -1.09
C TRP A 132 -33.70 -16.35 -2.59
N HIS A 133 -34.76 -16.83 -3.25
CA HIS A 133 -34.93 -16.67 -4.69
C HIS A 133 -35.21 -15.21 -5.06
N THR A 134 -34.16 -14.43 -5.28
CA THR A 134 -34.28 -13.01 -5.64
C THR A 134 -33.12 -12.54 -6.50
N THR A 135 -33.39 -11.57 -7.38
CA THR A 135 -32.43 -11.03 -8.33
C THR A 135 -31.58 -9.89 -7.76
N ILE A 136 -31.95 -9.33 -6.60
CA ILE A 136 -31.25 -8.20 -5.99
C ILE A 136 -30.02 -8.63 -5.17
N PHE A 137 -29.91 -9.92 -4.81
CA PHE A 137 -28.84 -10.43 -3.96
C PHE A 137 -27.42 -10.16 -4.46
N PRO A 138 -27.07 -10.33 -5.75
CA PRO A 138 -25.71 -10.07 -6.21
C PRO A 138 -25.18 -8.66 -5.91
N PRO A 139 -25.82 -7.56 -6.36
CA PRO A 139 -25.35 -6.22 -6.02
C PRO A 139 -25.51 -5.90 -4.53
N TYR A 140 -26.52 -6.46 -3.86
CA TYR A 140 -26.76 -6.26 -2.43
C TYR A 140 -25.65 -6.87 -1.57
N PHE A 141 -25.23 -8.11 -1.83
CA PHE A 141 -24.18 -8.80 -1.10
C PHE A 141 -22.83 -8.11 -1.29
N VAL A 142 -22.57 -7.59 -2.51
CA VAL A 142 -21.39 -6.76 -2.78
C VAL A 142 -21.40 -5.47 -1.96
N ALA A 143 -22.53 -4.74 -1.92
CA ALA A 143 -22.66 -3.53 -1.12
C ALA A 143 -22.45 -3.83 0.38
N GLY A 144 -23.04 -4.91 0.88
CA GLY A 144 -22.86 -5.39 2.25
C GLY A 144 -21.42 -5.81 2.57
N ALA A 145 -20.70 -6.40 1.60
CA ALA A 145 -19.29 -6.75 1.75
C ALA A 145 -18.39 -5.50 1.86
N ILE A 146 -18.66 -4.46 1.07
CA ILE A 146 -17.95 -3.17 1.19
C ILE A 146 -18.28 -2.53 2.55
N PHE A 147 -19.56 -2.52 2.95
CA PHE A 147 -20.00 -1.96 4.22
C PHE A 147 -19.33 -2.59 5.45
N SER A 148 -19.37 -3.93 5.56
CA SER A 148 -18.71 -4.65 6.66
C SER A 148 -17.17 -4.60 6.56
N GLY A 149 -16.62 -4.71 5.34
CA GLY A 149 -15.18 -4.66 5.11
C GLY A 149 -14.56 -3.35 5.57
N PHE A 150 -15.14 -2.21 5.18
CA PHE A 150 -14.65 -0.90 5.63
C PHE A 150 -14.85 -0.68 7.14
N ALA A 151 -15.94 -1.21 7.73
CA ALA A 151 -16.12 -1.17 9.17
C ALA A 151 -14.98 -1.91 9.90
N MET A 152 -14.63 -3.13 9.46
CA MET A 152 -13.50 -3.87 10.03
C MET A 152 -12.13 -3.20 9.78
N VAL A 153 -11.90 -2.63 8.59
CA VAL A 153 -10.67 -1.89 8.33
C VAL A 153 -10.54 -0.69 9.27
N ASN A 154 -11.64 0.03 9.51
CA ASN A 154 -11.65 1.19 10.38
C ASN A 154 -11.36 0.83 11.85
N THR A 155 -11.91 -0.26 12.39
CA THR A 155 -11.57 -0.72 13.75
C THR A 155 -10.08 -1.01 13.90
N LEU A 156 -9.49 -1.73 12.93
CA LEU A 156 -8.07 -2.08 12.94
C LEU A 156 -7.18 -0.86 12.76
N LEU A 157 -7.51 0.07 11.87
CA LEU A 157 -6.73 1.29 11.64
C LEU A 157 -6.71 2.20 12.87
N ILE A 158 -7.84 2.35 13.57
CA ILE A 158 -7.92 3.17 14.79
C ILE A 158 -7.00 2.60 15.88
N ILE A 159 -7.00 1.28 16.07
CA ILE A 159 -6.12 0.61 17.04
C ILE A 159 -4.66 0.73 16.60
N MET A 160 -4.37 0.41 15.34
CA MET A 160 -3.02 0.45 14.76
C MET A 160 -2.41 1.83 14.90
N ARG A 161 -3.17 2.87 14.58
CA ARG A 161 -2.77 4.29 14.69
C ARG A 161 -2.19 4.62 16.06
N LYS A 162 -2.82 4.15 17.14
CA LYS A 162 -2.37 4.41 18.52
C LYS A 162 -1.23 3.51 18.96
N VAL A 163 -1.31 2.20 18.68
CA VAL A 163 -0.29 1.22 19.12
C VAL A 163 1.06 1.44 18.42
N SER A 164 1.03 1.72 17.11
CA SER A 164 2.25 1.89 16.30
C SER A 164 2.71 3.35 16.19
N LYS A 165 2.01 4.30 16.81
CA LYS A 165 2.28 5.75 16.76
C LYS A 165 2.31 6.33 15.34
N LEU A 166 1.43 5.85 14.45
CA LEU A 166 1.33 6.28 13.05
C LEU A 166 0.29 7.39 12.85
N GLU A 167 0.16 8.26 13.85
CA GLU A 167 -0.88 9.31 13.89
C GLU A 167 -0.74 10.36 12.79
N ASP A 168 0.49 10.64 12.37
CA ASP A 168 0.81 11.63 11.33
C ASP A 168 0.52 11.12 9.91
N TYR A 169 0.50 9.80 9.71
CA TYR A 169 0.17 9.17 8.43
C TYR A 169 -1.33 8.89 8.33
N ILE A 170 -1.89 8.23 9.34
CA ILE A 170 -3.31 7.89 9.41
C ILE A 170 -4.05 9.08 10.02
N THR A 171 -4.35 10.09 9.21
CA THR A 171 -5.02 11.30 9.69
C THR A 171 -6.53 11.09 9.91
N ILE A 172 -7.18 12.03 10.61
CA ILE A 172 -8.65 12.03 10.79
C ILE A 172 -9.38 12.07 9.45
N GLN A 173 -8.79 12.67 8.40
CA GLN A 173 -9.39 12.69 7.07
C GLN A 173 -9.55 11.29 6.47
N HIS A 174 -8.60 10.37 6.70
CA HIS A 174 -8.74 8.98 6.26
C HIS A 174 -9.93 8.32 6.94
N ILE A 175 -10.09 8.52 8.25
CA ILE A 175 -11.24 8.00 9.02
C ILE A 175 -12.55 8.61 8.53
N GLU A 176 -12.59 9.92 8.28
CA GLU A 176 -13.76 10.60 7.74
C GLU A 176 -14.16 10.05 6.35
N LEU A 177 -13.21 9.87 5.44
CA LEU A 177 -13.46 9.32 4.10
C LEU A 177 -13.96 7.88 4.16
N MET A 178 -13.39 7.04 5.03
CA MET A 178 -13.90 5.68 5.26
C MET A 178 -15.33 5.70 5.78
N ASN A 179 -15.64 6.58 6.74
CA ASN A 179 -17.01 6.72 7.26
C ASN A 179 -18.00 7.19 6.18
N ILE A 180 -17.58 8.02 5.21
CA ILE A 180 -18.42 8.42 4.07
C ILE A 180 -18.74 7.21 3.19
N VAL A 181 -17.75 6.34 2.93
CA VAL A 181 -17.98 5.11 2.16
C VAL A 181 -18.94 4.17 2.90
N ILE A 182 -18.76 3.98 4.20
CA ILE A 182 -19.66 3.19 5.07
C ILE A 182 -21.09 3.76 5.04
N MET A 183 -21.23 5.08 5.11
CA MET A 183 -22.52 5.76 5.02
C MET A 183 -23.21 5.50 3.67
N LEU A 184 -22.47 5.64 2.57
CA LEU A 184 -22.98 5.42 1.22
C LEU A 184 -23.43 3.97 1.04
N THR A 185 -22.60 3.00 1.36
CA THR A 185 -22.95 1.58 1.17
C THR A 185 -24.02 1.12 2.14
N GLY A 186 -24.04 1.63 3.38
CA GLY A 186 -25.13 1.39 4.32
C GLY A 186 -26.47 1.91 3.81
N SER A 187 -26.50 3.05 3.11
CA SER A 187 -27.72 3.54 2.46
C SER A 187 -28.18 2.67 1.29
N ILE A 188 -27.25 2.13 0.48
CA ILE A 188 -27.55 1.19 -0.61
C ILE A 188 -28.16 -0.10 -0.05
N VAL A 189 -27.58 -0.65 1.03
CA VAL A 189 -28.12 -1.80 1.76
C VAL A 189 -29.51 -1.50 2.30
N GLY A 190 -29.73 -0.31 2.88
CA GLY A 190 -31.05 0.15 3.33
C GLY A 190 -32.08 0.16 2.20
N VAL A 191 -31.74 0.68 1.03
CA VAL A 191 -32.63 0.66 -0.15
C VAL A 191 -32.97 -0.77 -0.58
N ALA A 192 -32.00 -1.69 -0.53
CA ALA A 192 -32.25 -3.10 -0.85
C ALA A 192 -33.26 -3.74 0.12
N TYR A 193 -33.15 -3.50 1.43
CA TYR A 193 -34.13 -4.01 2.40
C TYR A 193 -35.55 -3.50 2.14
N ILE A 194 -35.71 -2.21 1.82
CA ILE A 194 -37.02 -1.63 1.53
C ILE A 194 -37.59 -2.24 0.23
N THR A 195 -36.72 -2.46 -0.75
CA THR A 195 -37.08 -3.11 -2.02
C THR A 195 -37.56 -4.55 -1.79
N GLU A 196 -36.88 -5.32 -0.95
CA GLU A 196 -37.31 -6.68 -0.60
C GLU A 196 -38.67 -6.70 0.09
N LEU A 197 -38.89 -5.81 1.07
CA LEU A 197 -40.18 -5.69 1.75
C LEU A 197 -41.30 -5.28 0.77
N PHE A 198 -41.00 -4.36 -0.15
CA PHE A 198 -41.94 -3.93 -1.18
C PHE A 198 -42.29 -5.07 -2.13
N ILE A 199 -41.30 -5.80 -2.63
CA ILE A 199 -41.52 -6.93 -3.56
C ILE A 199 -42.25 -8.08 -2.85
N ALA A 200 -41.93 -8.37 -1.59
CA ALA A 200 -42.65 -9.38 -0.81
C ALA A 200 -44.14 -9.04 -0.69
N TRP A 201 -44.47 -7.79 -0.39
CA TRP A 201 -45.86 -7.32 -0.36
C TRP A 201 -46.51 -7.34 -1.76
N TYR A 202 -45.79 -6.88 -2.79
CA TYR A 202 -46.30 -6.72 -4.16
C TYR A 202 -46.46 -8.04 -4.92
N SER A 203 -45.63 -9.05 -4.66
CA SER A 203 -45.55 -10.30 -5.45
C SER A 203 -46.82 -11.15 -5.43
N GLY A 204 -47.67 -11.02 -4.41
CA GLY A 204 -48.89 -11.84 -4.25
C GLY A 204 -48.64 -13.32 -3.98
N VAL A 205 -47.39 -13.76 -3.80
CA VAL A 205 -47.04 -15.13 -3.41
C VAL A 205 -47.07 -15.24 -1.89
N GLU A 206 -47.98 -16.05 -1.36
CA GLU A 206 -48.21 -16.18 0.08
C GLU A 206 -46.95 -16.66 0.83
N TYR A 207 -46.14 -17.54 0.23
CA TYR A 207 -44.90 -18.04 0.84
C TYR A 207 -43.84 -16.93 1.03
N GLU A 208 -43.70 -16.02 0.06
CA GLU A 208 -42.80 -14.86 0.18
C GLU A 208 -43.30 -13.89 1.24
N GLN A 209 -44.61 -13.58 1.23
CA GLN A 209 -45.21 -12.73 2.25
C GLN A 209 -45.03 -13.31 3.65
N TYR A 210 -45.24 -14.62 3.80
CA TYR A 210 -45.03 -15.33 5.06
C TYR A 210 -43.56 -15.34 5.49
N ALA A 211 -42.61 -15.51 4.56
CA ALA A 211 -41.18 -15.48 4.88
C ALA A 211 -40.76 -14.15 5.52
N PHE A 212 -41.21 -13.02 4.97
CA PHE A 212 -40.93 -11.70 5.55
C PHE A 212 -41.72 -11.40 6.83
N LEU A 213 -42.96 -11.90 6.95
CA LEU A 213 -43.71 -11.84 8.20
C LEU A 213 -43.02 -12.64 9.31
N ASN A 214 -42.51 -13.84 8.99
CA ASN A 214 -41.74 -14.67 9.92
C ASN A 214 -40.43 -13.98 10.36
N ARG A 215 -39.76 -13.23 9.47
CA ARG A 215 -38.61 -12.40 9.85
C ARG A 215 -38.99 -11.33 10.88
N ALA A 216 -40.11 -10.63 10.66
CA ALA A 216 -40.53 -9.50 11.50
C ALA A 216 -41.12 -9.91 12.87
N THR A 217 -41.96 -10.95 12.90
CA THR A 217 -42.74 -11.33 14.10
C THR A 217 -42.58 -12.80 14.53
N GLY A 218 -41.75 -13.58 13.83
CA GLY A 218 -41.49 -14.99 14.15
C GLY A 218 -40.52 -15.18 15.32
N PRO A 219 -40.05 -16.42 15.56
CA PRO A 219 -39.23 -16.74 16.74
C PRO A 219 -37.83 -16.10 16.70
N TYR A 220 -37.38 -15.65 15.53
CA TYR A 220 -36.12 -14.91 15.34
C TYR A 220 -36.32 -13.40 15.17
N TRP A 221 -37.45 -12.85 15.64
CA TRP A 221 -37.74 -11.40 15.57
C TRP A 221 -36.57 -10.55 16.10
N TRP A 222 -35.98 -10.96 17.22
CA TRP A 222 -34.88 -10.26 17.88
C TRP A 222 -33.66 -10.12 16.97
N ALA A 223 -33.35 -11.13 16.15
CA ALA A 223 -32.23 -11.11 15.21
C ALA A 223 -32.52 -10.15 14.04
N TYR A 224 -33.73 -10.19 13.50
CA TYR A 224 -34.15 -9.29 12.42
C TYR A 224 -34.17 -7.83 12.87
N TRP A 225 -34.80 -7.52 14.01
CA TRP A 225 -34.87 -6.16 14.53
C TRP A 225 -33.51 -5.63 14.98
N ALA A 226 -32.64 -6.47 15.56
CA ALA A 226 -31.26 -6.10 15.85
C ALA A 226 -30.48 -5.77 14.58
N MET A 227 -30.59 -6.63 13.55
CA MET A 227 -29.96 -6.41 12.25
C MET A 227 -30.42 -5.10 11.60
N MET A 228 -31.74 -4.90 11.48
CA MET A 228 -32.31 -3.68 10.89
C MET A 228 -31.90 -2.44 11.69
N THR A 229 -31.92 -2.50 13.02
CA THR A 229 -31.52 -1.37 13.87
C THR A 229 -30.05 -1.03 13.66
N CYS A 230 -29.17 -2.03 13.70
CA CYS A 230 -27.74 -1.83 13.51
C CYS A 230 -27.42 -1.32 12.11
N ASN A 231 -27.92 -1.96 11.05
CA ASN A 231 -27.53 -1.65 9.69
C ASN A 231 -28.20 -0.40 9.13
N VAL A 232 -29.44 -0.10 9.54
CA VAL A 232 -30.17 1.08 9.06
C VAL A 232 -29.78 2.33 9.83
N PHE A 233 -29.70 2.31 11.17
CA PHE A 233 -29.43 3.54 11.95
C PHE A 233 -27.95 3.90 12.03
N SER A 234 -27.05 2.92 12.21
CA SER A 234 -25.61 3.17 12.37
C SER A 234 -24.99 4.06 11.27
N PRO A 235 -25.22 3.81 9.96
CA PRO A 235 -24.66 4.65 8.92
C PRO A 235 -25.28 6.06 8.90
N GLN A 236 -26.53 6.25 9.36
CA GLN A 236 -27.17 7.58 9.30
C GLN A 236 -26.55 8.57 10.29
N PHE A 237 -25.93 8.10 11.37
CA PHE A 237 -25.19 8.99 12.26
C PHE A 237 -23.97 9.64 11.58
N MET A 238 -23.45 9.05 10.49
CA MET A 238 -22.31 9.59 9.75
C MET A 238 -22.64 10.81 8.87
N TRP A 239 -23.93 11.15 8.71
CA TRP A 239 -24.34 12.43 8.11
C TRP A 239 -23.89 13.62 8.95
N PHE A 240 -23.86 13.48 10.27
CA PHE A 240 -23.44 14.53 11.18
C PHE A 240 -21.92 14.61 11.23
N LYS A 241 -21.35 15.67 10.65
CA LYS A 241 -19.89 15.89 10.62
C LYS A 241 -19.24 15.77 12.01
N LYS A 242 -19.90 16.29 13.05
CA LYS A 242 -19.41 16.20 14.46
C LYS A 242 -19.20 14.76 14.93
N LEU A 243 -20.07 13.84 14.52
CA LEU A 243 -19.98 12.42 14.85
C LEU A 243 -19.00 11.71 13.93
N ARG A 244 -19.04 12.02 12.63
CA ARG A 244 -18.18 11.41 11.60
C ARG A 244 -16.69 11.66 11.83
N THR A 245 -16.31 12.84 12.33
CA THR A 245 -14.91 13.19 12.61
C THR A 245 -14.46 12.80 14.02
N SER A 246 -15.30 12.11 14.79
CA SER A 246 -14.96 11.59 16.12
C SER A 246 -14.42 10.16 16.02
N ILE A 247 -13.15 9.98 16.36
CA ILE A 247 -12.47 8.67 16.32
C ILE A 247 -13.17 7.67 17.23
N MET A 248 -13.55 8.08 18.46
CA MET A 248 -14.19 7.20 19.43
C MET A 248 -15.57 6.73 18.95
N PHE A 249 -16.35 7.64 18.37
CA PHE A 249 -17.67 7.31 17.85
C PHE A 249 -17.58 6.36 16.64
N SER A 250 -16.66 6.65 15.72
CA SER A 250 -16.40 5.83 14.53
C SER A 250 -15.92 4.42 14.89
N PHE A 251 -15.11 4.27 15.95
CA PHE A 251 -14.71 2.96 16.50
C PHE A 251 -15.90 2.15 17.02
N PHE A 252 -16.80 2.76 17.81
CA PHE A 252 -17.97 2.06 18.32
C PHE A 252 -18.93 1.65 17.18
N ILE A 253 -19.22 2.57 16.27
CA ILE A 253 -20.14 2.32 15.15
C ILE A 253 -19.60 1.20 14.24
N SER A 254 -18.30 1.16 13.97
CA SER A 254 -17.73 0.09 13.13
C SER A 254 -17.87 -1.31 13.75
N ILE A 255 -17.84 -1.44 15.08
CA ILE A 255 -18.14 -2.70 15.76
C ILE A 255 -19.62 -3.05 15.60
N VAL A 256 -20.52 -2.09 15.83
CA VAL A 256 -21.98 -2.29 15.69
C VAL A 256 -22.35 -2.72 14.27
N VAL A 257 -21.74 -2.10 13.25
CA VAL A 257 -21.93 -2.48 11.84
C VAL A 257 -21.53 -3.93 11.60
N ASN A 258 -20.37 -4.38 12.09
CA ASN A 258 -19.93 -5.76 11.91
C ASN A 258 -20.86 -6.76 12.60
N ILE A 259 -21.39 -6.44 13.79
CA ILE A 259 -22.40 -7.25 14.47
C ILE A 259 -23.69 -7.31 13.65
N GLY A 260 -24.17 -6.17 13.15
CA GLY A 260 -25.37 -6.11 12.30
C GLY A 260 -25.22 -6.92 11.02
N MET A 261 -24.07 -6.86 10.37
CA MET A 261 -23.77 -7.62 9.15
C MET A 261 -23.60 -9.13 9.39
N TRP A 262 -23.16 -9.52 10.58
CA TRP A 262 -23.20 -10.93 10.98
C TRP A 262 -24.65 -11.41 11.14
N PHE A 263 -25.50 -10.62 11.79
CA PHE A 263 -26.92 -10.92 11.89
C PHE A 263 -27.62 -10.92 10.53
N GLU A 264 -27.22 -10.06 9.60
CA GLU A 264 -27.76 -10.07 8.23
C GLU A 264 -27.63 -11.44 7.58
N ARG A 265 -26.41 -12.00 7.57
CA ARG A 265 -26.16 -13.32 6.98
C ARG A 265 -26.87 -14.42 7.76
N PHE A 266 -26.87 -14.36 9.09
CA PHE A 266 -27.61 -15.31 9.92
C PHE A 266 -29.12 -15.28 9.62
N VAL A 267 -29.72 -14.09 9.53
CA VAL A 267 -31.15 -13.90 9.28
C VAL A 267 -31.50 -14.42 7.90
N ILE A 268 -30.78 -14.02 6.85
CA ILE A 268 -31.06 -14.50 5.48
C ILE A 268 -31.05 -16.04 5.45
N ILE A 269 -30.04 -16.67 6.05
CA ILE A 269 -29.88 -18.13 6.00
C ILE A 269 -30.93 -18.83 6.88
N VAL A 270 -30.95 -18.56 8.19
CA VAL A 270 -31.72 -19.35 9.16
C VAL A 270 -33.20 -19.06 9.06
N THR A 271 -33.62 -17.80 8.92
CA THR A 271 -35.05 -17.44 8.95
C THR A 271 -35.82 -17.91 7.71
N SER A 272 -35.11 -18.12 6.59
CA SER A 272 -35.70 -18.62 5.33
C SER A 272 -35.68 -20.15 5.25
N LEU A 273 -34.81 -20.83 6.03
CA LEU A 273 -34.72 -22.30 6.05
C LEU A 273 -35.60 -22.95 7.12
N HIS A 274 -35.70 -22.36 8.31
CA HIS A 274 -36.43 -23.02 9.40
C HIS A 274 -37.97 -22.97 9.21
N ARG A 275 -38.45 -22.11 8.31
CA ARG A 275 -39.85 -21.95 7.89
C ARG A 275 -39.88 -21.76 6.38
N ASP A 276 -40.17 -22.82 5.66
CA ASP A 276 -40.24 -22.86 4.20
C ASP A 276 -41.62 -23.38 3.74
N TYR A 277 -41.67 -24.01 2.57
CA TYR A 277 -42.89 -24.52 1.93
C TYR A 277 -43.71 -25.50 2.77
N LEU A 278 -43.08 -26.41 3.54
CA LEU A 278 -43.80 -27.51 4.21
C LEU A 278 -43.85 -27.29 5.73
N PRO A 279 -45.04 -27.05 6.31
CA PRO A 279 -45.18 -26.89 7.76
C PRO A 279 -44.69 -28.08 8.58
N SER A 280 -44.68 -29.29 8.02
CA SER A 280 -44.16 -30.50 8.69
C SER A 280 -42.64 -30.47 8.94
N SER A 281 -41.90 -29.70 8.13
CA SER A 281 -40.44 -29.59 8.23
C SER A 281 -39.99 -28.42 9.10
N TRP A 282 -40.94 -27.66 9.63
CA TRP A 282 -40.66 -26.48 10.44
C TRP A 282 -39.94 -26.84 11.74
N THR A 283 -38.76 -26.24 11.93
CA THR A 283 -37.89 -26.55 13.07
C THR A 283 -37.25 -25.30 13.66
N MET A 284 -36.38 -25.46 14.65
CA MET A 284 -35.62 -24.38 15.27
C MET A 284 -34.13 -24.68 15.13
N PHE A 285 -33.33 -23.63 14.99
CA PHE A 285 -31.88 -23.67 15.04
C PHE A 285 -31.37 -23.06 16.35
N SER A 286 -30.64 -23.86 17.12
CA SER A 286 -29.87 -23.39 18.26
C SER A 286 -28.41 -23.83 18.06
N PRO A 287 -27.45 -22.90 18.01
CA PRO A 287 -26.05 -23.25 17.87
C PRO A 287 -25.56 -23.99 19.12
N THR A 288 -24.60 -24.89 18.93
CA THR A 288 -23.89 -25.56 20.01
C THR A 288 -22.64 -24.77 20.41
N PHE A 289 -22.01 -25.17 21.52
CA PHE A 289 -20.75 -24.55 21.94
C PHE A 289 -19.62 -24.75 20.92
N VAL A 290 -19.68 -25.81 20.09
CA VAL A 290 -18.68 -26.09 19.06
C VAL A 290 -18.79 -25.11 17.90
N ASP A 291 -20.01 -24.75 17.48
CA ASP A 291 -20.24 -23.75 16.43
C ASP A 291 -19.65 -22.39 16.82
N ILE A 292 -19.90 -21.98 18.07
CA ILE A 292 -19.35 -20.75 18.65
C ILE A 292 -17.82 -20.86 18.81
N GLY A 293 -17.32 -22.01 19.26
CA GLY A 293 -15.90 -22.27 19.45
C GLY A 293 -15.09 -22.15 18.15
N ILE A 294 -15.60 -22.71 17.05
CA ILE A 294 -14.97 -22.60 15.72
C ILE A 294 -14.96 -21.14 15.28
N PHE A 295 -16.09 -20.43 15.42
CA PHE A 295 -16.17 -19.01 15.05
C PHE A 295 -15.18 -18.15 15.84
N ILE A 296 -15.12 -18.28 17.17
CA ILE A 296 -14.13 -17.59 18.02
C ILE A 296 -12.70 -17.98 17.63
N GLY A 297 -12.47 -19.26 17.32
CA GLY A 297 -11.19 -19.75 16.82
C GLY A 297 -10.72 -19.03 15.57
N THR A 298 -11.61 -18.77 14.59
CA THR A 298 -11.27 -18.02 13.38
C THR A 298 -10.94 -16.54 13.66
N ILE A 299 -11.60 -15.92 14.64
CA ILE A 299 -11.27 -14.56 15.10
C ILE A 299 -9.86 -14.55 15.72
N GLY A 300 -9.55 -15.52 16.57
CA GLY A 300 -8.22 -15.68 17.15
C GLY A 300 -7.15 -15.89 16.08
N PHE A 301 -7.39 -16.80 15.13
CA PHE A 301 -6.45 -17.08 14.06
C PHE A 301 -6.24 -15.87 13.12
N PHE A 302 -7.30 -15.09 12.86
CA PHE A 302 -7.18 -13.81 12.14
C PHE A 302 -6.23 -12.85 12.85
N PHE A 303 -6.42 -12.62 14.16
CA PHE A 303 -5.57 -11.70 14.91
C PHE A 303 -4.13 -12.20 15.05
N VAL A 304 -3.91 -13.51 15.18
CA VAL A 304 -2.55 -14.08 15.19
C VAL A 304 -1.81 -13.76 13.89
N LEU A 305 -2.43 -14.03 12.73
CA LEU A 305 -1.82 -13.72 11.43
C LEU A 305 -1.63 -12.21 11.23
N PHE A 306 -2.63 -11.41 11.60
CA PHE A 306 -2.57 -9.95 11.46
C PHE A 306 -1.49 -9.32 12.35
N LEU A 307 -1.32 -9.79 13.59
CA LEU A 307 -0.28 -9.30 14.49
C LEU A 307 1.12 -9.72 14.01
N LEU A 308 1.28 -10.94 13.50
CA LEU A 308 2.53 -11.37 12.87
C LEU A 308 2.87 -10.48 11.67
N TYR A 309 1.89 -10.19 10.80
CA TYR A 309 2.04 -9.25 9.69
C TYR A 309 2.47 -7.86 10.18
N ALA A 310 1.73 -7.28 11.13
CA ALA A 310 1.99 -5.92 11.64
C ALA A 310 3.39 -5.76 12.28
N ARG A 311 4.00 -6.86 12.74
CA ARG A 311 5.33 -6.87 13.35
C ARG A 311 6.47 -7.13 12.39
N THR A 312 6.23 -7.85 11.29
CA THR A 312 7.28 -8.33 10.38
C THR A 312 7.27 -7.68 9.00
N PHE A 313 6.14 -7.09 8.59
CA PHE A 313 5.98 -6.43 7.30
C PHE A 313 5.88 -4.91 7.46
N PRO A 314 6.20 -4.14 6.40
CA PRO A 314 5.93 -2.72 6.37
C PRO A 314 4.40 -2.48 6.31
N VAL A 315 3.85 -1.90 7.38
CA VAL A 315 2.40 -1.64 7.51
C VAL A 315 1.91 -0.47 6.67
N ILE A 316 2.82 0.35 6.14
CA ILE A 316 2.54 1.47 5.23
C ILE A 316 3.45 1.32 4.01
N ALA A 317 2.87 1.37 2.81
CA ALA A 317 3.58 1.35 1.55
C ALA A 317 4.46 2.61 1.39
N GLN A 318 5.78 2.46 1.54
CA GLN A 318 6.70 3.60 1.56
C GLN A 318 6.91 4.18 0.16
N ALA A 319 6.92 3.33 -0.86
CA ALA A 319 7.02 3.74 -2.25
C ALA A 319 5.93 4.76 -2.63
N GLU A 320 4.69 4.47 -2.27
CA GLU A 320 3.53 5.31 -2.60
C GLU A 320 3.47 6.56 -1.72
N VAL A 321 3.71 6.44 -0.41
CA VAL A 321 3.68 7.61 0.48
C VAL A 321 4.71 8.66 0.08
N LYS A 322 5.88 8.23 -0.41
CA LYS A 322 6.93 9.15 -0.89
C LYS A 322 6.53 9.91 -2.14
N SER A 323 5.73 9.32 -3.04
CA SER A 323 5.31 10.00 -4.27
C SER A 323 4.32 11.14 -4.00
N ILE A 324 3.48 11.00 -2.97
CA ILE A 324 2.48 12.01 -2.59
C ILE A 324 2.98 13.04 -1.56
N LEU A 325 4.11 12.80 -0.90
CA LEU A 325 4.62 13.65 0.18
C LEU A 325 4.83 15.11 -0.28
N LYS A 326 5.41 15.31 -1.48
CA LYS A 326 5.69 16.63 -2.05
C LYS A 326 4.42 17.37 -2.46
N SER A 327 3.38 16.67 -2.90
CA SER A 327 2.12 17.27 -3.35
C SER A 327 1.18 17.59 -2.19
N SER A 328 1.14 16.70 -1.19
CA SER A 328 0.06 16.69 -0.19
C SER A 328 0.51 17.06 1.24
N GLY A 329 1.81 17.03 1.54
CA GLY A 329 2.33 17.32 2.88
C GLY A 329 2.11 18.77 3.30
N SER A 330 1.70 18.98 4.56
CA SER A 330 1.42 20.32 5.12
C SER A 330 2.61 21.28 4.99
N LYS A 331 3.83 20.81 5.29
CA LYS A 331 5.08 21.57 5.12
C LYS A 331 5.31 22.00 3.67
N TYR A 332 5.08 21.10 2.70
CA TYR A 332 5.26 21.42 1.29
C TYR A 332 4.16 22.36 0.75
N LYS A 333 2.92 22.21 1.23
CA LYS A 333 1.83 23.14 0.92
C LYS A 333 2.11 24.54 1.47
N SER A 334 2.58 24.66 2.71
CA SER A 334 2.92 25.97 3.29
C SER A 334 4.13 26.60 2.60
N LEU A 335 5.15 25.81 2.25
CA LEU A 335 6.32 26.29 1.51
C LEU A 335 5.95 26.78 0.11
N ARG A 336 5.10 26.04 -0.61
CA ARG A 336 4.57 26.46 -1.93
C ARG A 336 3.72 27.72 -1.84
N ALA A 337 2.87 27.84 -0.82
CA ALA A 337 2.07 29.03 -0.59
C ALA A 337 2.90 30.28 -0.26
N THR A 338 4.07 30.10 0.37
CA THR A 338 4.94 31.21 0.81
C THR A 338 6.00 31.59 -0.22
N HIS A 339 6.52 30.65 -1.01
CA HIS A 339 7.65 30.90 -1.90
C HIS A 339 7.41 30.55 -3.38
N GLY A 340 6.20 30.14 -3.77
CA GLY A 340 5.90 29.69 -5.14
C GLY A 340 6.42 28.27 -5.44
N ASP A 341 6.29 27.83 -6.70
CA ASP A 341 6.63 26.46 -7.12
C ASP A 341 8.15 26.22 -7.34
N ASP A 342 8.96 27.29 -7.35
CA ASP A 342 10.34 27.24 -7.82
C ASP A 342 11.41 27.03 -6.72
N VAL A 343 11.00 26.77 -5.46
CA VAL A 343 11.95 26.62 -4.34
C VAL A 343 12.41 25.18 -4.15
N LYS A 344 13.73 24.98 -3.99
CA LYS A 344 14.32 23.69 -3.62
C LYS A 344 13.79 23.21 -2.28
N HIS A 345 12.94 22.19 -2.30
CA HIS A 345 12.26 21.70 -1.09
C HIS A 345 13.03 20.63 -0.30
N TYR A 346 14.36 20.73 -0.24
CA TYR A 346 15.19 19.88 0.63
C TYR A 346 16.12 20.75 1.46
N ASP A 347 16.16 20.49 2.77
CA ASP A 347 17.27 20.94 3.60
C ASP A 347 18.50 20.15 3.14
N ALA A 348 19.59 20.83 2.78
CA ALA A 348 20.85 20.15 2.51
C ALA A 348 21.20 19.31 3.74
N VAL A 349 21.15 17.98 3.61
CA VAL A 349 21.55 17.09 4.71
C VAL A 349 22.99 17.45 5.03
N ALA A 350 23.21 18.09 6.17
CA ALA A 350 24.55 18.28 6.71
C ALA A 350 25.13 16.89 6.90
N SER A 351 26.01 16.49 6.00
CA SER A 351 26.74 15.23 6.11
C SER A 351 27.70 15.36 7.28
N ASN A 352 27.23 15.07 8.50
CA ASN A 352 28.07 14.77 9.66
C ASN A 352 28.72 13.39 9.50
N VAL A 353 29.36 13.14 8.36
CA VAL A 353 30.34 12.08 8.22
C VAL A 353 31.67 12.73 8.54
N SER A 354 32.12 12.61 9.80
CA SER A 354 33.51 12.84 10.12
C SER A 354 34.33 11.77 9.39
N HIS A 355 34.75 12.05 8.16
CA HIS A 355 35.88 11.34 7.59
C HIS A 355 37.09 11.69 8.45
N LYS A 356 37.45 10.79 9.36
CA LYS A 356 38.81 10.71 9.89
C LYS A 356 39.73 10.60 8.68
N SER A 357 40.32 11.74 8.29
CA SER A 357 41.39 11.78 7.31
C SER A 357 42.63 11.24 8.00
N THR A 358 42.82 9.93 7.94
CA THR A 358 44.16 9.34 8.04
C THR A 358 44.87 9.65 6.73
N THR A 359 45.69 10.70 6.76
CA THR A 359 46.61 11.07 5.69
C THR A 359 47.66 9.97 5.55
N LYS A 360 47.41 9.00 4.66
CA LYS A 360 48.49 8.26 4.00
C LYS A 360 48.72 8.91 2.65
N THR A 361 49.86 9.58 2.53
CA THR A 361 50.44 10.08 1.29
C THR A 361 50.63 8.93 0.31
N VAL A 362 49.82 8.91 -0.74
CA VAL A 362 50.09 8.15 -1.96
C VAL A 362 49.92 9.15 -3.11
N ALA A 363 51.01 9.44 -3.80
CA ALA A 363 51.02 10.29 -4.99
C ALA A 363 50.18 9.63 -6.10
N PRO A 364 49.25 10.34 -6.75
CA PRO A 364 48.51 9.78 -7.87
C PRO A 364 49.30 9.95 -9.18
N GLU A 365 49.51 8.83 -9.88
CA GLU A 365 49.92 8.77 -11.28
C GLU A 365 48.93 9.60 -12.14
N SER A 366 49.45 10.59 -12.86
CA SER A 366 48.65 11.59 -13.58
C SER A 366 48.29 11.12 -15.00
N SER A 367 46.99 11.08 -15.31
CA SER A 367 46.42 10.77 -16.63
C SER A 367 46.46 11.94 -17.63
N TYR A 368 47.36 12.91 -17.43
CA TYR A 368 47.46 14.13 -18.23
C TYR A 368 48.69 14.06 -19.15
N ASP A 369 48.60 14.71 -20.31
CA ASP A 369 49.74 14.84 -21.23
C ASP A 369 50.88 15.61 -20.55
N GLN A 370 51.94 14.88 -20.18
CA GLN A 370 53.09 15.39 -19.43
C GLN A 370 53.81 16.52 -20.16
N SER A 371 53.82 16.50 -21.50
CA SER A 371 54.50 17.51 -22.31
C SER A 371 53.82 18.87 -22.16
N LYS A 372 52.49 18.90 -22.24
CA LYS A 372 51.67 20.10 -22.07
C LYS A 372 51.64 20.58 -20.63
N LEU A 373 51.56 19.66 -19.67
CA LEU A 373 51.57 19.98 -18.25
C LEU A 373 52.88 20.64 -17.81
N SER A 374 54.03 20.11 -18.27
CA SER A 374 55.34 20.70 -17.99
C SER A 374 55.51 22.09 -18.63
N ALA A 375 54.99 22.30 -19.85
CA ALA A 375 54.99 23.60 -20.50
C ALA A 375 54.15 24.64 -19.73
N LEU A 376 52.98 24.24 -19.22
CA LEU A 376 52.12 25.09 -18.39
C LEU A 376 52.81 25.44 -17.06
N LEU A 377 53.38 24.46 -16.37
CA LEU A 377 54.06 24.67 -15.08
C LEU A 377 55.34 25.51 -15.21
N ASN A 378 56.07 25.40 -16.33
CA ASN A 378 57.24 26.26 -16.59
C ASN A 378 56.85 27.74 -16.70
N LYS A 379 55.66 28.05 -17.23
CA LYS A 379 55.16 29.43 -17.32
C LYS A 379 54.56 29.93 -16.00
N LEU A 380 53.76 29.12 -15.33
CA LEU A 380 53.04 29.53 -14.11
C LEU A 380 53.91 29.45 -12.84
N GLY A 381 54.95 28.63 -12.87
CA GLY A 381 55.86 28.32 -11.77
C GLY A 381 55.47 27.03 -11.06
N ALA A 382 56.48 26.32 -10.54
CA ALA A 382 56.29 25.10 -9.75
C ALA A 382 56.03 25.44 -8.28
N PHE A 383 55.11 24.71 -7.65
CA PHE A 383 54.89 24.77 -6.21
C PHE A 383 56.01 24.03 -5.48
N ASN A 384 56.57 24.65 -4.45
CA ASN A 384 57.56 24.02 -3.58
C ASN A 384 57.01 23.90 -2.16
N ALA A 385 56.78 22.66 -1.71
CA ALA A 385 56.20 22.37 -0.40
C ALA A 385 57.07 22.79 0.79
N ASP A 386 58.39 22.96 0.59
CA ASP A 386 59.32 23.36 1.65
C ASP A 386 59.33 24.87 1.88
N THR A 387 58.92 25.67 0.89
CA THR A 387 58.98 27.13 0.94
C THR A 387 57.62 27.82 0.77
N GLN A 388 56.57 27.09 0.38
CA GLN A 388 55.25 27.64 0.09
C GLN A 388 54.13 26.82 0.75
N THR A 389 53.10 27.53 1.20
CA THR A 389 51.85 26.92 1.70
C THR A 389 50.80 26.89 0.60
N ALA A 390 50.04 25.80 0.49
CA ALA A 390 48.97 25.67 -0.50
C ALA A 390 47.76 26.56 -0.14
N ASP A 391 47.24 27.29 -1.12
CA ASP A 391 46.08 28.18 -0.97
C ASP A 391 44.75 27.43 -1.08
N ASP A 392 43.71 27.99 -0.46
CA ASP A 392 42.35 27.47 -0.64
C ASP A 392 41.71 27.97 -1.94
N LEU A 393 41.97 27.25 -3.03
CA LEU A 393 41.49 27.58 -4.39
C LEU A 393 39.96 27.64 -4.51
N LYS A 394 39.19 27.08 -3.56
CA LYS A 394 37.71 27.22 -3.54
C LYS A 394 37.24 28.67 -3.36
N LYS A 395 38.13 29.58 -2.95
CA LYS A 395 37.81 31.02 -2.88
C LYS A 395 37.62 31.65 -4.26
N ILE A 396 38.08 31.00 -5.34
CA ILE A 396 37.81 31.44 -6.72
C ILE A 396 36.43 30.96 -7.14
N THR A 397 35.60 31.89 -7.62
CA THR A 397 34.24 31.59 -8.07
C THR A 397 34.28 30.61 -9.23
N GLY A 398 33.57 29.48 -9.10
CA GLY A 398 33.55 28.41 -10.09
C GLY A 398 34.49 27.24 -9.80
N VAL A 399 35.38 27.35 -8.79
CA VAL A 399 36.24 26.27 -8.29
C VAL A 399 35.58 25.56 -7.11
N GLY A 400 34.98 24.40 -7.38
CA GLY A 400 34.44 23.51 -6.33
C GLY A 400 35.49 22.54 -5.76
N PRO A 401 35.14 21.76 -4.71
CA PRO A 401 36.06 20.80 -4.07
C PRO A 401 36.66 19.75 -5.01
N VAL A 402 35.90 19.33 -6.03
CA VAL A 402 36.37 18.37 -7.04
C VAL A 402 37.40 19.03 -7.97
N LEU A 403 37.17 20.29 -8.35
CA LEU A 403 38.03 21.02 -9.27
C LEU A 403 39.36 21.42 -8.60
N GLN A 404 39.33 21.80 -7.32
CA GLN A 404 40.55 22.01 -6.52
C GLN A 404 41.42 20.74 -6.46
N LYS A 405 40.83 19.55 -6.29
CA LYS A 405 41.61 18.30 -6.30
C LYS A 405 42.30 18.07 -7.65
N LYS A 406 41.64 18.39 -8.77
CA LYS A 406 42.24 18.29 -10.11
C LYS A 406 43.35 19.32 -10.31
N LEU A 407 43.16 20.56 -9.89
CA LEU A 407 44.19 21.62 -9.92
C LEU A 407 45.44 21.21 -9.13
N ASN A 408 45.24 20.70 -7.91
CA ASN A 408 46.32 20.17 -7.08
C ASN A 408 47.03 18.99 -7.74
N ALA A 409 46.28 18.09 -8.41
CA ALA A 409 46.88 16.98 -9.16
C ALA A 409 47.70 17.45 -10.38
N MET A 410 47.40 18.63 -10.93
CA MET A 410 48.17 19.29 -12.00
C MET A 410 49.34 20.13 -11.48
N GLY A 411 49.59 20.17 -10.16
CA GLY A 411 50.70 20.95 -9.59
C GLY A 411 50.38 22.43 -9.31
N LEU A 412 49.12 22.83 -9.43
CA LEU A 412 48.65 24.19 -9.17
C LEU A 412 48.03 24.26 -7.77
N PHE A 413 48.75 24.90 -6.85
CA PHE A 413 48.39 24.95 -5.43
C PHE A 413 48.19 26.37 -4.89
N THR A 414 48.63 27.41 -5.61
CA THR A 414 48.64 28.78 -5.10
C THR A 414 47.88 29.76 -5.99
N PHE A 415 47.34 30.83 -5.40
CA PHE A 415 46.75 31.96 -6.12
C PHE A 415 47.79 32.65 -7.01
N GLN A 416 49.07 32.62 -6.63
CA GLN A 416 50.15 33.18 -7.44
C GLN A 416 50.33 32.46 -8.78
N GLN A 417 50.20 31.13 -8.80
CA GLN A 417 50.29 30.35 -10.03
C GLN A 417 49.10 30.65 -10.94
N ILE A 418 47.88 30.64 -10.40
CA ILE A 418 46.65 30.90 -11.18
C ILE A 418 46.58 32.36 -11.66
N GLY A 419 47.01 33.31 -10.84
CA GLY A 419 47.03 34.74 -11.17
C GLY A 419 47.98 35.11 -12.32
N ARG A 420 48.90 34.22 -12.70
CA ARG A 420 49.83 34.40 -13.82
C ARG A 420 49.31 33.89 -15.15
N MET A 421 48.15 33.23 -15.17
CA MET A 421 47.59 32.67 -16.40
C MET A 421 47.26 33.77 -17.41
N THR A 422 47.81 33.67 -18.60
CA THR A 422 47.47 34.49 -19.76
C THR A 422 46.39 33.82 -20.62
N ASN A 423 45.92 34.50 -21.66
CA ASN A 423 44.95 33.93 -22.61
C ASN A 423 45.44 32.62 -23.25
N GLU A 424 46.74 32.51 -23.55
CA GLU A 424 47.36 31.30 -24.11
C GLU A 424 47.42 30.16 -23.07
N ASP A 425 47.63 30.49 -21.79
CA ASP A 425 47.71 29.50 -20.72
C ASP A 425 46.34 28.93 -20.36
N TYR A 426 45.27 29.72 -20.53
CA TYR A 426 43.90 29.21 -20.41
C TYR A 426 43.57 28.19 -21.50
N ASP A 427 43.96 28.47 -22.74
CA ASP A 427 43.69 27.56 -23.85
C ASP A 427 44.46 26.23 -23.65
N LEU A 428 45.72 26.31 -23.19
CA LEU A 428 46.53 25.13 -22.82
C LEU A 428 45.94 24.39 -21.59
N PHE A 429 45.43 25.12 -20.60
CA PHE A 429 44.77 24.55 -19.42
C PHE A 429 43.49 23.79 -19.78
N ASP A 430 42.67 24.34 -20.68
CA ASP A 430 41.45 23.69 -21.15
C ASP A 430 41.74 22.41 -21.94
N GLU A 431 42.81 22.40 -22.75
CA GLU A 431 43.28 21.20 -23.45
C GLU A 431 43.73 20.08 -22.50
N ILE A 432 44.36 20.44 -21.37
CA ILE A 432 44.82 19.46 -20.37
C ILE A 432 43.63 18.94 -19.55
N LEU A 433 42.71 19.81 -19.16
CA LEU A 433 41.61 19.44 -18.27
C LEU A 433 40.50 18.68 -19.01
N GLY A 434 40.25 18.97 -20.30
CA GLY A 434 39.31 18.28 -21.20
C GLY A 434 37.82 18.41 -20.84
N GLU A 435 37.50 18.93 -19.64
CA GLU A 435 36.16 19.12 -19.14
C GLU A 435 35.95 20.61 -18.85
N LEU A 436 35.00 21.23 -19.57
CA LEU A 436 34.56 22.63 -19.44
C LEU A 436 35.49 23.68 -20.12
N PRO A 437 35.68 23.60 -21.45
CA PRO A 437 36.49 24.57 -22.19
C PRO A 437 35.92 25.99 -22.02
N GLY A 438 36.82 26.96 -21.80
CA GLY A 438 36.54 28.38 -21.69
C GLY A 438 36.00 28.83 -20.33
N LYS A 439 35.76 27.92 -19.37
CA LYS A 439 35.18 28.30 -18.08
C LYS A 439 36.12 29.15 -17.23
N ALA A 440 37.39 28.77 -17.12
CA ALA A 440 38.38 29.50 -16.32
C ALA A 440 38.61 30.93 -16.86
N LYS A 441 38.58 31.09 -18.19
CA LYS A 441 38.70 32.37 -18.90
C LYS A 441 37.44 33.22 -18.75
N ARG A 442 36.25 32.64 -18.93
CA ARG A 442 34.96 33.33 -18.79
C ARG A 442 34.73 33.85 -17.37
N ASP A 443 35.10 33.04 -16.38
CA ASP A 443 34.91 33.37 -14.97
C ASP A 443 36.09 34.20 -14.40
N ASP A 444 37.05 34.64 -15.23
CA ASP A 444 38.22 35.46 -14.86
C ASP A 444 39.00 34.95 -13.62
N TRP A 445 39.47 33.70 -13.68
CA TRP A 445 40.16 33.07 -12.55
C TRP A 445 41.49 33.77 -12.19
N ALA A 446 42.27 34.20 -13.18
CA ALA A 446 43.53 34.91 -12.97
C ALA A 446 43.31 36.28 -12.30
N GLY A 447 42.27 37.02 -12.70
CA GLY A 447 41.90 38.28 -12.05
C GLY A 447 41.44 38.08 -10.61
N GLN A 448 40.64 37.05 -10.34
CA GLN A 448 40.23 36.68 -8.98
C GLN A 448 41.41 36.23 -8.12
N ALA A 449 42.28 35.37 -8.64
CA ALA A 449 43.47 34.88 -7.94
C ALA A 449 44.46 36.03 -7.65
N SER A 450 44.63 36.97 -8.57
CA SER A 450 45.48 38.15 -8.35
C SER A 450 44.96 39.05 -7.22
N LYS A 451 43.64 39.20 -7.07
CA LYS A 451 43.03 39.92 -5.95
C LYS A 451 43.21 39.17 -4.63
N LEU A 452 43.09 37.85 -4.66
CA LEU A 452 43.23 36.98 -3.48
C LEU A 452 44.68 36.82 -3.00
N LYS A 453 45.67 37.01 -3.89
CA LYS A 453 47.10 36.98 -3.53
C LYS A 453 47.51 38.17 -2.65
N ASN A 454 46.83 39.31 -2.77
CA ASN A 454 47.16 40.55 -2.06
C ASN A 454 46.38 40.73 -0.73
N ASN A 455 45.57 39.75 -0.36
CA ASN A 455 44.85 39.65 0.91
C ASN A 455 45.46 38.53 1.75
#